data_AF-A0A929EZ69-F1
#
_entry.id   AF-A0A929EZ69-F1
#
_cell.length_a   1.000
_cell.length_b   1.000
_cell.length_c   1.000
_cell.angle_alpha   90.00
_cell.angle_beta   90.00
_cell.angle_gamma   90.00
#
_symmetry.space_group_name_H-M   'P 1'
#
loop_
_entity.id
_entity.type
_entity.pdbx_description
1 polymer ?
#
loop_
_entity_poly.entity_id
_entity_poly.type
_entity_poly.pdbx_seq_one_letter_code
_entity_poly.pdbx_strand_id
1 'polypeptide(L)' 'MKNAIDFLKEAKAELKKVTWPTRKETISSTYLVLVMTIVASAYLGLVDSVLAWVMKRVL' A
#
# COMPACT_ATOMS: atom_id res chain seq x y z
N MET A 1 -10.55 -20.97 33.18
CA MET A 1 -10.01 -20.82 31.80
C MET A 1 -10.60 -19.53 31.26
N LYS A 2 -9.77 -18.53 30.90
CA LYS A 2 -10.30 -17.28 30.34
C LYS A 2 -11.03 -17.64 29.04
N ASN A 3 -12.35 -17.49 29.01
CA ASN A 3 -13.15 -17.89 27.87
C ASN A 3 -12.70 -17.06 26.66
N ALA A 4 -12.48 -17.69 25.50
CA ALA A 4 -12.07 -17.00 24.28
C ALA A 4 -13.05 -15.86 23.89
N ILE A 5 -14.31 -15.99 24.32
CA ILE A 5 -15.38 -14.99 24.15
C ILE A 5 -15.07 -13.71 24.94
N ASP A 6 -14.56 -13.82 26.18
CA ASP A 6 -14.19 -12.65 27.00
C ASP A 6 -12.94 -11.96 26.43
N PHE A 7 -11.98 -12.73 25.92
CA PHE A 7 -10.78 -12.20 25.27
C PHE A 7 -11.11 -11.43 23.98
N LEU A 8 -12.03 -11.93 23.16
CA LEU A 8 -12.53 -11.23 21.97
C LEU A 8 -13.28 -9.93 22.34
N LYS A 9 -13.97 -9.92 23.48
CA LYS A 9 -14.71 -8.75 23.97
C LYS A 9 -13.76 -7.64 24.46
N GLU A 10 -12.70 -8.01 25.18
CA GLU A 10 -11.62 -7.10 25.58
C GLU A 10 -10.83 -6.59 24.37
N ALA A 11 -10.45 -7.46 23.43
CA ALA A 11 -9.76 -7.07 22.20
C ALA A 11 -10.57 -6.08 21.34
N LYS A 12 -11.89 -6.29 21.24
CA LYS A 12 -12.79 -5.34 20.56
C LYS A 12 -12.88 -3.99 21.27
N ALA A 13 -12.80 -3.97 22.60
CA ALA A 13 -12.77 -2.73 23.38
C ALA A 13 -11.46 -1.96 23.19
N GLU A 14 -10.32 -2.65 23.07
CA GLU A 14 -9.01 -2.02 22.78
C GLU A 14 -8.91 -1.51 21.33
N LEU A 15 -9.41 -2.28 20.36
CA LEU A 15 -9.47 -1.84 18.95
C LEU A 15 -10.29 -0.55 18.76
N LYS A 16 -11.19 -0.25 19.71
CA LYS A 16 -11.97 1.00 19.71
C LYS A 16 -11.20 2.20 20.28
N LYS A 17 -10.11 1.96 21.03
CA LYS A 17 -9.17 3.00 21.48
C LYS A 17 -8.15 3.37 20.39
N VAL A 18 -8.02 2.52 19.36
CA VAL A 18 -7.19 2.83 18.20
C VAL A 18 -7.83 3.98 17.43
N THR A 19 -7.11 5.09 17.34
CA THR A 19 -7.47 6.24 16.52
C THR A 19 -7.29 5.87 15.05
N TRP A 20 -8.35 5.36 14.44
CA TRP A 20 -8.37 5.11 13.01
C TRP A 20 -8.34 6.44 12.24
N PRO A 21 -7.55 6.52 11.16
CA PRO A 21 -7.52 7.71 10.31
C PRO A 21 -8.93 7.98 9.77
N THR A 22 -9.24 9.26 9.62
CA THR A 22 -10.54 9.66 9.08
C THR A 22 -10.67 9.22 7.62
N ARG A 23 -11.89 8.93 7.15
CA ARG A 23 -12.12 8.46 5.76
C ARG A 23 -11.46 9.37 4.71
N LYS A 24 -11.39 10.67 4.97
CA LYS A 24 -10.76 11.67 4.07
C LYS A 24 -9.24 11.51 4.00
N GLU A 25 -8.62 11.21 5.13
CA GLU A 25 -7.18 11.00 5.24
C GLU A 25 -6.77 9.68 4.58
N THR A 26 -7.54 8.61 4.80
CA THR A 26 -7.33 7.32 4.12
C THR A 26 -7.38 7.48 2.61
N ILE A 27 -8.40 8.19 2.08
CA ILE A 27 -8.54 8.43 0.64
C ILE A 27 -7.39 9.28 0.10
N SER A 28 -6.97 10.32 0.82
CA SER A 28 -5.85 11.18 0.40
C SER A 28 -4.54 10.39 0.32
N SER A 29 -4.27 9.55 1.32
CA SER A 29 -3.08 8.69 1.33
C SER A 29 -3.12 7.64 0.22
N THR A 30 -4.29 7.04 -0.06
CA THR A 30 -4.44 6.13 -1.20
C THR A 30 -4.21 6.83 -2.54
N TYR A 31 -4.73 8.04 -2.72
CA TYR A 31 -4.54 8.82 -3.93
C TYR A 31 -3.06 9.13 -4.17
N LEU A 32 -2.34 9.55 -3.14
CA LEU A 32 -0.89 9.81 -3.21
C LEU A 32 -0.11 8.56 -3.67
N VAL A 33 -0.39 7.41 -3.06
CA VAL A 33 0.25 6.14 -3.41
C VAL A 33 -0.06 5.76 -4.86
N LEU A 34 -1.31 5.95 -5.31
CA LEU A 34 -1.71 5.67 -6.69
C LEU A 34 -0.88 6.48 -7.69
N VAL A 35 -0.75 7.79 -7.44
CA VAL A 35 0.02 8.70 -8.29
C VAL A 35 1.49 8.31 -8.31
N MET A 36 2.10 8.09 -7.13
CA MET A 36 3.51 7.67 -7.04
C MET A 36 3.76 6.35 -7.76
N THR A 37 2.83 5.40 -7.68
CA THR A 37 2.96 4.09 -8.32
C THR A 37 2.90 4.20 -9.84
N ILE A 38 2.01 5.04 -10.37
CA ILE A 38 1.91 5.32 -11.81
C ILE A 38 3.20 5.97 -12.33
N VAL A 39 3.75 6.94 -11.60
CA VAL A 39 5.00 7.59 -11.98
C VAL A 39 6.16 6.61 -11.94
N ALA A 40 6.26 5.78 -10.90
CA ALA A 40 7.30 4.79 -10.75
C ALA A 40 7.23 3.71 -11.84
N SER A 41 6.04 3.19 -12.15
CA SER A 41 5.86 2.18 -13.19
C SER A 41 6.14 2.73 -14.59
N ALA A 42 5.75 3.98 -14.87
CA ALA A 42 6.10 4.65 -16.12
C ALA A 42 7.62 4.83 -16.27
N TYR A 43 8.30 5.27 -15.22
CA TYR A 43 9.76 5.42 -15.23
C TYR A 43 10.47 4.08 -15.44
N LEU A 44 10.12 3.05 -14.66
CA LEU A 44 10.69 1.72 -14.79
C LEU A 44 10.43 1.14 -16.19
N GLY A 45 9.19 1.23 -16.69
CA GLY A 45 8.85 0.74 -18.02
C GLY A 45 9.60 1.44 -19.16
N LEU A 46 9.87 2.74 -19.04
CA LEU A 46 10.74 3.46 -19.97
C LEU A 46 12.18 2.94 -19.91
N VAL A 47 12.73 2.78 -18.71
CA VAL A 47 14.09 2.27 -18.51
C VAL A 47 14.23 0.85 -19.06
N ASP A 48 13.26 -0.03 -18.78
CA ASP A 48 13.22 -1.41 -19.28
C ASP A 48 13.15 -1.44 -20.82
N SER A 49 12.36 -0.56 -21.42
CA SER A 49 12.26 -0.44 -22.88
C SER A 49 13.57 0.00 -23.53
N VAL A 50 14.25 0.98 -22.92
CA VAL A 50 15.56 1.46 -23.38
C VAL A 50 16.61 0.37 -23.23
N LEU A 51 16.66 -0.30 -22.08
CA LEU A 51 17.56 -1.43 -21.84
C LEU A 51 17.33 -2.56 -22.85
N ALA A 52 16.08 -2.94 -23.09
CA ALA A 52 15.74 -3.96 -24.08
C ALA A 52 16.18 -3.57 -25.51
N TRP A 53 16.04 -2.29 -25.86
CA TRP A 53 16.51 -1.78 -27.16
C TRP A 53 18.03 -1.83 -27.28
N VAL A 54 18.77 -1.43 -26.24
CA VAL A 54 20.23 -1.51 -26.20
C VAL A 54 20.70 -2.96 -26.25
N MET A 55 20.08 -3.85 -25.49
CA MET A 55 20.44 -5.27 -25.46
C MET A 55 20.27 -5.92 -26.84
N LYS A 56 19.18 -5.60 -27.57
CA LYS A 56 18.95 -6.05 -28.96
C LYS A 56 19.94 -5.48 -29.98
N ARG A 57 20.59 -4.36 -29.68
CA ARG A 57 21.60 -3.74 -30.55
C ARG A 57 22.99 -4.33 -30.31
N VAL A 58 23.25 -4.81 -29.10
CA VAL A 58 24.54 -5.35 -28.66
C VAL A 58 24.69 -6.83 -28.99
N LEU A 59 23.60 -7.61 -28.85
CA LEU A 59 23.56 -9.05 -29.08
C LEU A 59 22.96 -9.37 -30.46
#